data_AF-A0AA35S5I2-F1
#
_entry.id   AF-A0AA35S5I2-F1
#
_cell.length_a   1.000
_cell.length_b   1.000
_cell.length_c   1.000
_cell.angle_alpha   90.00
_cell.angle_beta   90.00
_cell.angle_gamma   90.00
#
_symmetry.space_group_name_H-M   'P 1'
#
loop_
_entity.id
_entity.type
_entity.pdbx_description
1 polymer ?
#
loop_
_entity_poly.entity_id
_entity_poly.type
_entity_poly.pdbx_seq_one_letter_code
_entity_poly.pdbx_strand_id
1 'polypeptide(L)'
;MERHRIPFKYSGANDDDAILLAFSKKCVERRKEWLTQWLEHRREQRDQGLDESLLYAEQMDHISYSDFVNKELILFSNMDNERSIPSSVD
;
A
#
# COMPACT_ATOMS: atom_id res chain seq x y z
N MET A 1 -19.87 -17.63 -2.23
CA MET A 1 -19.83 -16.27 -1.65
C MET A 1 -18.65 -16.08 -0.71
N GLU A 2 -18.24 -17.10 0.06
CA GLU A 2 -17.15 -17.00 1.06
C GLU A 2 -15.80 -16.57 0.47
N ARG A 3 -15.40 -17.08 -0.69
CA ARG A 3 -14.13 -16.70 -1.34
C ARG A 3 -14.04 -15.22 -1.76
N HIS A 4 -15.16 -14.59 -2.13
CA HIS A 4 -15.16 -13.25 -2.75
C HIS A 4 -15.51 -12.13 -1.77
N ARG A 5 -16.04 -12.48 -0.59
CA ARG A 5 -16.39 -11.50 0.43
C ARG A 5 -15.28 -11.46 1.47
N ILE A 6 -14.51 -10.39 1.45
CA ILE A 6 -13.45 -10.15 2.44
C ILE A 6 -13.90 -8.97 3.31
N PRO A 7 -14.38 -9.22 4.54
CA PRO A 7 -14.79 -8.15 5.44
C PRO A 7 -13.55 -7.37 5.94
N PHE A 8 -13.69 -6.05 6.02
CA PHE A 8 -12.76 -5.22 6.76
C PHE A 8 -12.94 -5.43 8.27
N LYS A 9 -11.83 -5.52 9.00
CA LYS A 9 -11.82 -5.64 10.46
C LYS A 9 -10.89 -4.59 11.06
N TYR A 10 -11.47 -3.68 11.81
CA TYR A 10 -10.71 -2.71 12.60
C TYR A 10 -9.90 -3.44 13.70
N SER A 11 -8.62 -3.10 13.81
CA SER A 11 -7.63 -3.76 14.66
C SER A 11 -6.99 -2.82 15.69
N GLY A 12 -7.33 -1.53 15.69
CA GLY A 12 -6.89 -0.54 16.67
C GLY A 12 -6.23 0.69 16.05
N ALA A 13 -5.44 1.40 16.86
CA ALA A 13 -4.88 2.71 16.50
C ALA A 13 -4.04 2.72 15.21
N ASN A 14 -3.40 1.61 14.87
CA ASN A 14 -2.65 1.49 13.61
C ASN A 14 -3.53 1.67 12.38
N ASP A 15 -4.79 1.24 12.44
CA ASP A 15 -5.75 1.42 11.35
C ASP A 15 -6.15 2.90 11.22
N ASP A 16 -6.36 3.58 12.35
CA ASP A 16 -6.66 5.02 12.36
C ASP A 16 -5.49 5.82 11.77
N ASP A 17 -4.27 5.50 12.18
CA ASP A 17 -3.05 6.15 11.69
C ASP A 17 -2.81 5.88 10.21
N ALA A 18 -3.12 4.68 9.72
CA ALA A 18 -3.01 4.33 8.31
C ALA A 18 -4.01 5.12 7.45
N ILE A 19 -5.28 5.21 7.89
CA ILE A 19 -6.30 6.01 7.20
C ILE A 19 -5.91 7.50 7.22
N LEU A 20 -5.42 7.99 8.36
CA LEU A 20 -4.98 9.37 8.50
C LEU A 20 -3.77 9.67 7.60
N LEU A 21 -2.78 8.79 7.53
CA LEU A 21 -1.66 8.87 6.61
C LEU A 21 -2.15 8.99 5.16
N ALA A 22 -3.05 8.11 4.75
CA ALA A 22 -3.54 8.04 3.37
C ALA A 22 -4.31 9.30 2.95
N PHE A 23 -5.25 9.78 3.77
CA PHE A 23 -6.24 10.77 3.32
C PHE A 23 -6.10 12.16 3.95
N SER A 24 -5.36 12.31 5.05
CA SER A 24 -5.20 13.62 5.67
C SER A 24 -4.38 14.55 4.78
N LYS A 25 -4.94 15.72 4.50
CA LYS A 25 -4.21 16.80 3.80
C LYS A 25 -2.98 17.29 4.56
N LYS A 26 -2.90 17.03 5.87
CA LYS A 26 -1.77 17.42 6.73
C LYS A 26 -0.60 16.43 6.71
N CYS A 27 -0.77 15.24 6.09
CA CYS A 27 0.22 14.17 6.14
C CYS A 27 1.01 13.99 4.84
N VAL A 28 1.14 15.06 4.05
CA VAL A 28 1.85 15.02 2.75
C VAL A 28 3.29 14.52 2.90
N GLU A 29 4.07 15.07 3.84
CA GLU A 29 5.46 14.66 4.04
C GLU A 29 5.58 13.20 4.50
N ARG A 30 4.70 12.77 5.42
CA ARG A 30 4.63 11.35 5.85
C ARG A 30 4.31 10.41 4.69
N ARG A 31 3.47 10.83 3.73
CA ARG A 31 3.19 10.02 2.52
C ARG A 31 4.38 9.92 1.59
N LYS A 32 5.21 10.96 1.49
CA LYS A 32 6.46 10.89 0.72
C LYS A 32 7.40 9.86 1.32
N GLU A 33 7.64 9.92 2.64
CA GLU A 33 8.47 8.93 3.35
C GLU A 33 7.93 7.50 3.17
N TRP A 34 6.62 7.33 3.34
CA TRP A 34 5.92 6.06 3.17
C TRP A 34 6.11 5.46 1.77
N LEU A 35 5.92 6.24 0.70
CA LEU A 35 6.12 5.79 -0.67
C LEU A 35 7.60 5.51 -0.98
N THR A 36 8.52 6.35 -0.48
CA THR A 36 9.96 6.14 -0.65
C THR A 36 10.41 4.82 -0.03
N GLN A 37 10.03 4.56 1.23
CA GLN A 37 10.37 3.32 1.92
C GLN A 37 9.84 2.08 1.18
N TRP A 38 8.60 2.17 0.67
CA TRP A 38 8.02 1.08 -0.11
C TRP A 38 8.75 0.85 -1.44
N LEU A 39 9.11 1.91 -2.16
CA LEU A 39 9.88 1.81 -3.40
C LEU A 39 11.28 1.22 -3.19
N GLU A 40 11.95 1.60 -2.10
CA GLU A 40 13.23 1.03 -1.69
C GLU A 40 13.09 -0.48 -1.42
N HIS A 41 12.12 -0.86 -0.60
CA HIS A 41 11.86 -2.27 -0.28
C HIS A 41 11.49 -3.10 -1.54
N ARG A 42 10.70 -2.53 -2.44
CA ARG A 42 10.36 -3.17 -3.72
C ARG A 42 11.60 -3.38 -4.59
N ARG A 43 12.50 -2.39 -4.65
CA ARG A 43 13.76 -2.50 -5.39
C ARG A 43 14.64 -3.60 -4.80
N GLU A 44 14.79 -3.65 -3.48
CA GLU A 44 15.58 -4.68 -2.80
C GLU A 44 15.04 -6.10 -3.07
N GLN A 45 13.73 -6.29 -2.99
CA GLN A 45 13.10 -7.59 -3.30
C GLN A 45 13.37 -8.01 -4.75
N ARG A 46 13.24 -7.09 -5.69
CA ARG A 46 13.54 -7.34 -7.11
C ARG A 46 15.01 -7.70 -7.33
N ASP A 47 15.93 -6.99 -6.68
CA ASP A 47 17.37 -7.25 -6.80
C ASP A 47 17.75 -8.62 -6.20
N GLN A 48 16.97 -9.13 -5.24
CA GLN A 48 17.10 -10.47 -4.67
C GLN A 48 16.34 -11.56 -5.44
N GLY A 49 15.54 -11.20 -6.46
CA GLY A 49 14.70 -12.14 -7.20
C GLY A 49 13.53 -12.71 -6.39
N LEU A 50 13.05 -11.99 -5.37
CA LEU A 50 11.88 -12.36 -4.58
C LEU A 50 10.59 -11.88 -5.25
N ASP A 51 9.53 -12.69 -5.15
CA ASP A 51 8.20 -12.31 -5.65
C ASP A 51 7.55 -11.24 -4.76
N GLU A 52 6.77 -10.35 -5.38
CA GLU A 52 5.99 -9.35 -4.64
C GLU A 52 4.88 -10.04 -3.83
N SER A 53 4.74 -9.66 -2.56
CA SER A 53 3.64 -10.14 -1.71
C SER A 53 2.31 -9.57 -2.23
N LEU A 54 1.50 -10.43 -2.86
CA LEU A 54 0.18 -10.08 -3.36
C LEU A 54 -0.88 -10.32 -2.30
N LEU A 55 -1.67 -9.29 -2.02
CA LEU A 55 -2.91 -9.45 -1.27
C LEU A 55 -3.89 -10.30 -2.09
N TYR A 56 -4.68 -11.14 -1.42
CA TYR A 56 -5.68 -12.03 -2.03
C TYR A 56 -5.16 -13.28 -2.77
N ALA A 57 -3.85 -13.57 -2.72
CA ALA A 57 -3.30 -14.79 -3.31
C ALA A 57 -3.88 -16.07 -2.66
N GLU A 58 -4.19 -16.00 -1.37
CA GLU A 58 -4.82 -17.06 -0.59
C GLU A 58 -6.17 -16.61 -0.04
N GLN A 59 -6.97 -17.56 0.45
CA GLN A 59 -8.26 -17.23 1.06
C GLN A 59 -8.04 -16.46 2.37
N MET A 60 -8.57 -15.23 2.43
CA MET A 60 -8.46 -14.36 3.60
C MET A 60 -9.83 -14.19 4.25
N ASP A 61 -9.91 -14.44 5.56
CA ASP A 61 -11.17 -14.29 6.33
C ASP A 61 -11.54 -12.84 6.60
N HIS A 62 -10.54 -11.95 6.66
CA HIS A 62 -10.70 -10.51 6.85
C HIS A 62 -9.41 -9.77 6.47
N ILE A 63 -9.52 -8.45 6.31
CA ILE A 63 -8.40 -7.54 6.09
C ILE A 63 -8.47 -6.36 7.07
N SER A 64 -7.34 -5.95 7.64
CA SER A 64 -7.28 -4.72 8.45
C SER A 64 -7.20 -3.47 7.56
N TYR A 65 -7.56 -2.30 8.09
CA TYR A 65 -7.40 -1.06 7.31
C TYR A 65 -5.93 -0.74 7.07
N SER A 66 -5.06 -1.02 8.04
CA SER A 66 -3.61 -0.86 7.89
C SER A 66 -3.07 -1.78 6.80
N ASP A 67 -3.49 -3.04 6.74
CA ASP A 67 -3.08 -3.95 5.65
C ASP A 67 -3.53 -3.43 4.30
N PHE A 68 -4.80 -3.04 4.17
CA PHE A 68 -5.32 -2.49 2.92
C PHE A 68 -4.55 -1.25 2.48
N VAL A 69 -4.32 -0.30 3.39
CA VAL A 69 -3.59 0.94 3.07
C VAL A 69 -2.17 0.61 2.62
N ASN A 70 -1.45 -0.20 3.39
CA ASN A 70 -0.01 -0.42 3.20
C ASN A 70 0.34 -1.48 2.15
N LYS A 71 -0.61 -2.31 1.70
CA LYS A 71 -0.36 -3.38 0.74
C LYS A 71 -1.15 -3.24 -0.56
N GLU A 72 -2.23 -2.47 -0.58
CA GLU A 72 -3.07 -2.29 -1.77
C GLU A 72 -3.22 -0.83 -2.20
N LEU A 73 -3.60 0.07 -1.29
CA LEU A 73 -3.75 1.50 -1.63
C LEU A 73 -2.42 2.15 -2.01
N ILE A 74 -1.30 1.65 -1.45
CA ILE A 74 0.04 2.10 -1.83
C ILE A 74 0.35 1.83 -3.30
N LEU A 75 -0.17 0.73 -3.87
CA LEU A 75 0.00 0.39 -5.28
C LEU A 75 -0.70 1.43 -6.15
N PHE A 76 -1.93 1.80 -5.81
CA PHE A 76 -2.65 2.88 -6.49
C PHE A 76 -1.90 4.20 -6.39
N SER A 77 -1.39 4.54 -5.20
CA SER A 77 -0.65 5.79 -4.97
C SER A 77 0.63 5.85 -5.80
N ASN A 78 1.36 4.74 -5.91
CA ASN A 78 2.53 4.65 -6.77
C ASN A 78 2.17 4.71 -8.26
N MET A 79 1.13 3.99 -8.70
CA MET A 79 0.64 4.06 -10.09
C MET A 79 0.17 5.47 -10.45
N ASP A 80 -0.40 6.21 -9.50
CA ASP A 80 -0.77 7.61 -9.69
C ASP A 80 0.46 8.49 -9.90
N ASN A 81 1.56 8.26 -9.19
CA ASN A 81 2.82 8.94 -9.44
C ASN A 81 3.40 8.56 -10.82
N GLU A 82 3.47 7.27 -11.14
CA GLU A 82 4.04 6.77 -12.40
C GLU A 82 3.31 7.32 -13.63
N ARG A 83 1.98 7.52 -13.56
CA ARG A 83 1.20 8.09 -14.66
C ARG A 83 1.16 9.61 -14.67
N SER A 84 1.47 10.28 -13.55
CA SER A 84 1.28 11.73 -13.39
C SER A 84 2.58 12.53 -13.34
N ILE A 85 3.70 11.90 -13.01
CA ILE A 85 5.02 12.51 -12.95
C ILE A 85 5.85 11.99 -14.14
N PRO A 86 6.28 12.87 -15.06
CA PRO A 86 7.05 12.44 -16.22
C PRO A 86 8.44 11.95 -15.82
N SER A 87 9.00 11.12 -16.69
CA SER A 87 10.40 10.72 -16.64
C SER A 87 11.30 11.95 -16.89
N SER A 88 12.47 11.98 -16.26
CA SER A 88 13.48 13.00 -16.57
C SER A 88 14.19 12.74 -17.90
N VAL A 89 14.04 11.54 -18.47
CA VAL A 89 14.71 11.14 -19.72
C VAL A 89 13.88 11.50 -20.95
N ASP A 90 12.56 11.35 -20.88
CA ASP A 90 11.60 11.46 -21.99
C ASP A 90 10.22 12.00 -21.58
#